data_AF-A0A843J7W7-F1
#
_entry.id   AF-A0A843J7W7-F1
#
_cell.length_a   1.000
_cell.length_b   1.000
_cell.length_c   1.000
_cell.angle_alpha   90.00
_cell.angle_beta   90.00
_cell.angle_gamma   90.00
#
_symmetry.space_group_name_H-M   'P 1'
#
loop_
_entity.id
_entity.type
_entity.pdbx_description
1 polymer ?
#
loop_
_entity_poly.entity_id
_entity_poly.type
_entity_poly.pdbx_seq_one_letter_code
_entity_poly.pdbx_strand_id
1 'polypeptide(L)'
;MVNRYIGADLDQMDGVLEKLINTMIKHGVTLPREFVMIGRGVALIEDIGYNLDKDFNIGEALQRFSKKLVVDKFNPINVAKGSYDYLLDVEHLMKVLPDRINSTLTKIEKGEIKVNLELDGLTELKNQISVSLIISALLIGSSLAILADKGPKMWDISVIGLWGFLISGILGLYVILKYIVFDK
;
A
#
# COMPACT_ATOMS: atom_id res chain seq x y z
N MET A 1 28.12 -5.95 3.76
CA MET A 1 28.35 -4.73 4.56
C MET A 1 27.91 -4.84 6.04
N VAL A 2 27.44 -6.00 6.52
CA VAL A 2 27.06 -6.22 7.94
C VAL A 2 28.25 -6.64 8.81
N ASN A 3 29.34 -7.13 8.21
CA ASN A 3 30.49 -7.69 8.93
C ASN A 3 31.44 -6.63 9.56
N ARG A 4 31.16 -5.32 9.42
CA ARG A 4 32.03 -4.25 9.95
C ARG A 4 31.60 -3.72 11.32
N TYR A 5 30.43 -4.16 11.83
CA TYR A 5 29.86 -3.69 13.10
C TYR A 5 29.70 -4.80 14.15
N ILE A 6 30.08 -6.04 13.85
CA ILE A 6 29.99 -7.18 14.79
C ILE A 6 31.22 -7.29 15.72
N GLY A 7 32.26 -6.46 15.50
CA GLY A 7 33.50 -6.46 16.28
C GLY A 7 33.81 -5.16 17.02
N ALA A 8 32.86 -4.23 17.13
CA ALA A 8 33.05 -3.04 17.96
C ALA A 8 32.81 -3.43 19.42
N ASP A 9 33.82 -3.24 20.27
CA ASP A 9 33.68 -3.38 21.72
C ASP A 9 32.46 -2.56 22.20
N LEU A 10 31.66 -3.16 23.09
CA LEU A 10 30.47 -2.53 23.69
C LEU A 10 30.78 -1.15 24.33
N ASP A 11 32.05 -0.89 24.63
CA ASP A 11 32.60 0.37 25.14
C ASP A 11 32.54 1.54 24.11
N GLN A 12 32.51 1.25 22.80
CA GLN A 12 32.34 2.27 21.75
C GLN A 12 30.88 2.49 21.32
N MET A 13 29.93 1.74 21.90
CA MET A 13 28.50 1.94 21.67
C MET A 13 27.89 3.03 22.56
N ASP A 14 28.69 3.58 23.48
CA ASP A 14 28.26 4.68 24.34
C ASP A 14 27.98 5.93 23.47
N GLY A 15 26.74 6.42 23.52
CA GLY A 15 26.30 7.57 22.73
C GLY A 15 25.90 7.30 21.27
N VAL A 16 25.93 6.06 20.76
CA VAL A 16 25.45 5.77 19.38
C VAL A 16 23.95 6.03 19.27
N LEU A 17 23.17 5.61 20.27
CA LEU A 17 21.73 5.85 20.32
C LEU A 17 21.41 7.34 20.43
N GLU A 18 22.16 8.07 21.26
CA GLU A 18 22.01 9.52 21.42
C GLU A 18 22.33 10.26 20.12
N LYS A 19 23.39 9.86 19.42
CA LYS A 19 23.76 10.41 18.11
C LYS A 19 22.72 10.10 17.04
N LEU A 20 22.11 8.93 17.09
CA LEU A 20 21.03 8.51 16.17
C LEU A 20 19.76 9.32 16.43
N ILE A 21 19.36 9.48 17.69
CA ILE A 21 18.23 10.32 18.12
C ILE A 21 18.45 11.78 17.71
N ASN A 22 19.62 12.35 18.00
CA ASN A 22 19.96 13.72 17.62
C ASN A 22 19.96 13.91 16.10
N THR A 23 20.38 12.90 15.33
CA THR A 23 20.34 12.95 13.86
C THR A 23 18.91 12.92 13.33
N MET A 24 18.04 12.08 13.90
CA MET A 24 16.63 11.99 13.53
C MET A 24 15.89 13.30 13.82
N ILE A 25 16.09 13.87 15.01
CA ILE A 25 15.50 15.17 15.40
C ILE A 25 15.99 16.28 14.47
N LYS A 26 17.29 16.33 14.17
CA LYS A 26 17.89 17.35 13.28
C LYS A 26 17.33 17.31 11.86
N HIS A 27 16.92 16.15 11.37
CA HIS A 27 16.36 15.99 10.02
C HIS A 27 14.82 15.93 10.02
N GLY A 28 14.16 16.24 11.13
CA GLY A 28 12.69 16.24 11.23
C GLY A 28 12.05 14.86 11.13
N VAL A 29 12.82 13.80 11.39
CA VAL A 29 12.32 12.42 11.38
C VAL A 29 11.57 12.18 12.69
N THR A 30 10.26 11.99 12.59
CA THR A 30 9.41 11.59 13.72
C THR A 30 9.80 10.20 14.22
N LEU A 31 10.18 10.12 15.49
CA LEU A 31 10.52 8.86 16.15
C LEU A 31 9.25 7.99 16.30
N PRO A 32 9.24 6.74 15.79
CA PRO A 32 8.10 5.84 15.98
C PRO A 32 7.81 5.62 17.47
N ARG A 33 6.53 5.47 17.80
CA ARG A 33 6.02 5.41 19.18
C ARG A 33 6.62 4.25 19.98
N GLU A 34 6.97 3.18 19.29
CA GLU A 34 7.54 1.96 19.84
C GLU A 34 8.92 2.25 20.46
N PHE A 35 9.77 3.04 19.79
CA PHE A 35 11.09 3.41 20.31
C PHE A 35 10.99 4.35 21.50
N VAL A 36 10.02 5.28 21.50
CA VAL A 36 9.74 6.16 22.64
C VAL A 36 9.32 5.34 23.87
N MET A 37 8.48 4.33 23.67
CA MET A 37 8.00 3.46 24.74
C MET A 37 9.14 2.61 25.33
N ILE A 38 10.02 2.07 24.48
CA ILE A 38 11.22 1.35 24.91
C ILE A 38 12.13 2.27 25.72
N GLY A 39 12.42 3.48 25.21
CA GLY A 39 13.26 4.45 25.91
C GLY A 39 12.72 4.82 27.29
N ARG A 40 11.41 5.05 27.41
CA ARG A 40 10.75 5.28 28.71
C ARG A 40 10.86 4.09 29.65
N GLY A 41 10.72 2.87 29.15
CA GLY A 41 10.87 1.65 29.95
C GLY A 41 12.28 1.50 30.52
N VAL A 42 13.30 1.76 29.71
CA VAL A 42 14.70 1.74 30.16
C VAL A 42 14.95 2.82 31.22
N ALA A 43 14.49 4.05 30.99
CA ALA A 43 14.65 5.15 31.95
C ALA A 43 13.97 4.84 33.30
N LEU A 44 12.79 4.21 33.28
CA LEU A 44 12.10 3.76 34.50
C LEU A 44 12.90 2.71 35.27
N ILE A 45 13.52 1.76 34.55
CA ILE A 45 14.37 0.73 35.18
C ILE A 45 15.63 1.37 35.79
N GLU A 46 16.18 2.39 35.13
CA GLU A 46 17.31 3.18 35.63
C GLU A 46 16.98 3.98 36.88
N ASP A 47 15.87 4.71 36.86
CA ASP A 47 15.38 5.45 38.03
C ASP A 47 15.10 4.52 39.21
N ILE A 48 14.45 3.38 38.98
CA ILE A 48 14.15 2.41 40.04
C ILE A 48 15.45 1.76 40.54
N GLY A 49 16.34 1.36 39.63
CA GLY A 49 17.63 0.75 39.96
C GLY A 49 18.51 1.65 40.80
N TYR A 50 18.65 2.92 40.41
CA TYR A 50 19.43 3.93 41.12
C TYR A 50 18.89 4.22 42.53
N ASN A 51 17.57 4.19 42.71
CA ASN A 51 16.94 4.36 44.02
C ASN A 51 17.14 3.15 44.96
N LEU A 52 17.35 1.95 44.40
CA LEU A 52 17.48 0.72 45.17
C LEU A 52 18.94 0.39 45.50
N ASP A 53 19.83 0.60 44.54
CA ASP A 53 21.27 0.36 44.64
C ASP A 53 22.02 1.41 43.81
N LYS A 54 22.74 2.30 44.49
CA LYS A 54 23.42 3.45 43.86
C LYS A 54 24.62 3.06 43.02
N ASP A 55 25.16 1.85 43.21
CA ASP A 55 26.29 1.33 42.45
C ASP A 55 25.83 0.38 41.32
N PHE A 56 24.53 0.28 41.08
CA PHE A 56 23.97 -0.63 40.07
C PHE A 56 24.29 -0.18 38.64
N ASN A 57 25.11 -0.95 37.94
CA ASN A 57 25.43 -0.73 36.54
C ASN A 57 24.49 -1.53 35.61
N ILE A 58 23.54 -0.83 34.97
CA ILE A 58 22.57 -1.42 34.04
C ILE A 58 23.25 -2.04 32.81
N GLY A 59 24.32 -1.42 32.31
CA GLY A 59 25.08 -1.93 31.18
C GLY A 59 25.66 -3.32 31.46
N GLU A 60 26.25 -3.50 32.65
CA GLU A 60 26.81 -4.79 33.06
C GLU A 60 25.73 -5.85 33.27
N ALA A 61 24.61 -5.49 33.89
CA ALA A 61 23.46 -6.38 34.07
C ALA A 61 22.87 -6.83 32.72
N LEU A 62 22.70 -5.90 31.78
CA LEU A 62 22.26 -6.17 30.42
C LEU A 62 23.24 -7.06 29.65
N GLN A 63 24.56 -6.85 29.83
CA GLN A 63 25.57 -7.67 29.18
C GLN A 63 25.51 -9.13 29.68
N ARG A 64 25.41 -9.34 31.00
CA ARG A 64 25.27 -10.67 31.59
C ARG A 64 23.97 -11.36 31.15
N PHE A 65 22.86 -10.63 31.15
CA PHE A 65 21.57 -11.14 30.70
C PHE A 65 21.58 -11.50 29.21
N SER A 66 22.12 -10.62 28.36
CA SER A 66 22.21 -10.84 26.92
C SER A 66 23.08 -12.05 26.59
N LYS A 67 24.22 -12.20 27.28
CA LYS A 67 25.08 -13.39 27.13
C LYS A 67 24.35 -14.67 27.50
N LYS A 68 23.60 -14.66 28.61
CA LYS A 68 22.77 -15.81 29.03
C LYS A 68 21.68 -16.12 28.00
N LEU A 69 21.00 -15.09 27.50
CA LEU A 69 19.92 -15.23 26.52
C LEU A 69 20.43 -15.80 25.19
N VAL A 70 21.59 -15.35 24.71
CA VAL A 70 22.24 -15.89 23.50
C VAL A 70 22.61 -17.35 23.72
N VAL A 71 23.25 -17.69 24.84
CA VAL A 71 23.63 -19.07 25.16
C VAL A 71 22.39 -19.97 25.27
N ASP A 72 21.32 -19.50 25.91
CA ASP A 72 20.07 -20.24 26.02
C ASP A 72 19.39 -20.41 24.65
N LYS A 73 19.42 -19.38 23.79
CA LYS A 73 18.84 -19.47 22.44
C LYS A 73 19.61 -20.44 21.52
N PHE A 74 20.93 -20.50 21.65
CA PHE A 74 21.78 -21.45 20.92
C PHE A 74 21.99 -22.77 21.66
N ASN A 75 21.31 -22.99 22.77
CA ASN A 75 21.37 -24.26 23.49
C ASN A 75 20.81 -25.37 22.58
N PRO A 76 21.56 -26.46 22.31
CA PRO A 76 21.14 -27.52 21.41
C PRO A 76 19.79 -28.16 21.81
N ILE A 77 19.42 -28.14 23.09
CA ILE A 77 18.11 -28.62 23.57
C ILE A 77 16.98 -27.71 23.06
N ASN A 78 17.17 -26.40 23.09
CA ASN A 78 16.17 -25.43 22.65
C ASN A 78 16.08 -25.38 21.12
N VAL A 79 17.21 -25.53 20.43
CA VAL A 79 17.23 -25.68 18.97
C VAL A 79 16.54 -26.97 18.56
N ALA A 80 16.80 -28.10 19.23
CA ALA A 80 16.14 -29.37 18.93
C ALA A 80 14.62 -29.33 19.17
N LYS A 81 14.16 -28.65 20.23
CA LYS A 81 12.73 -28.41 20.46
C LYS A 81 12.11 -27.58 19.34
N GLY A 82 12.75 -26.47 18.94
CA GLY A 82 12.28 -25.67 17.82
C GLY A 82 12.20 -26.47 16.52
N SER A 83 13.18 -27.33 16.25
CA SER A 83 13.19 -28.21 15.07
C SER A 83 12.03 -29.21 15.03
N TYR A 84 11.56 -29.68 16.19
CA TYR A 84 10.41 -30.58 16.26
C TYR A 84 9.12 -29.90 15.80
N ASP A 85 8.89 -28.66 16.24
CA ASP A 85 7.75 -27.86 15.82
C ASP A 85 7.82 -27.57 14.30
N TYR A 86 9.00 -27.23 13.79
CA TYR A 86 9.22 -27.07 12.34
C TYR A 86 8.94 -28.36 11.56
N LEU A 87 9.31 -29.53 12.08
CA LEU A 87 9.04 -30.82 11.45
C LEU A 87 7.54 -31.12 11.38
N LEU A 88 6.77 -30.79 12.43
CA LEU A 88 5.32 -30.93 12.44
C LEU A 88 4.65 -29.99 11.43
N ASP A 89 5.13 -28.75 11.31
CA ASP A 89 4.63 -27.78 10.33
C ASP A 89 4.91 -28.25 8.89
N VAL A 90 6.09 -28.81 8.63
CA VAL A 90 6.45 -29.37 7.33
C VAL A 90 5.61 -30.61 6.99
N GLU A 91 5.35 -31.49 7.97
CA GLU A 91 4.46 -32.65 7.79
C GLU A 91 3.04 -32.20 7.44
N HIS A 92 2.52 -31.19 8.15
CA HIS A 92 1.21 -30.63 7.88
C HIS A 92 1.14 -30.01 6.48
N LEU A 93 2.17 -29.26 6.08
CA LEU A 93 2.26 -28.68 4.75
C LEU A 93 2.28 -29.76 3.66
N MET A 94 3.08 -30.81 3.82
CA MET A 94 3.16 -31.92 2.87
C MET A 94 1.84 -32.68 2.70
N LYS A 95 1.01 -32.76 3.76
CA LYS A 95 -0.33 -33.35 3.70
C LYS A 95 -1.35 -32.46 2.98
N VAL A 96 -1.28 -31.15 3.21
CA VAL A 96 -2.29 -30.19 2.71
C VAL A 96 -1.96 -29.65 1.32
N LEU A 97 -0.69 -29.63 0.94
CA LEU A 97 -0.22 -29.07 -0.33
C LEU A 97 -0.82 -29.77 -1.57
N PRO A 98 -0.90 -31.11 -1.65
CA PRO A 98 -1.51 -31.80 -2.79
C PRO A 98 -2.97 -31.40 -3.00
N ASP A 99 -3.73 -31.32 -1.90
CA ASP A 99 -5.15 -30.94 -1.95
C ASP A 99 -5.34 -29.49 -2.39
N ARG A 100 -4.47 -28.58 -1.93
CA ARG A 100 -4.46 -27.18 -2.38
C ARG A 100 -4.13 -27.05 -3.86
N ILE A 101 -3.15 -27.81 -4.35
CA ILE A 101 -2.78 -27.83 -5.77
C ILE A 101 -3.94 -28.35 -6.60
N ASN A 102 -4.52 -29.51 -6.24
CA ASN A 102 -5.65 -30.10 -6.94
C ASN A 102 -6.85 -29.16 -6.95
N SER A 103 -7.23 -28.59 -5.81
CA SER A 103 -8.33 -27.62 -5.72
C SER A 103 -8.10 -26.40 -6.60
N THR A 104 -6.86 -25.90 -6.64
CA THR A 104 -6.49 -24.77 -7.50
C THR A 104 -6.58 -25.16 -8.97
N LEU A 105 -5.98 -26.29 -9.38
CA LEU A 105 -6.04 -26.81 -10.75
C LEU A 105 -7.48 -27.03 -11.21
N THR A 106 -8.33 -27.63 -10.38
CA THR A 106 -9.75 -27.82 -10.69
C THR A 106 -10.47 -26.49 -10.90
N LYS A 107 -10.15 -25.44 -10.12
CA LYS A 107 -10.70 -24.09 -10.35
C LYS A 107 -10.21 -23.49 -11.67
N ILE A 108 -8.96 -23.78 -12.07
CA ILE A 108 -8.41 -23.37 -13.38
C ILE A 108 -9.16 -24.07 -14.51
N GLU A 109 -9.27 -25.40 -14.45
CA GLU A 109 -9.94 -26.23 -15.46
C GLU A 109 -11.40 -25.85 -15.65
N LYS A 110 -12.11 -25.54 -14.56
CA LYS A 110 -13.51 -25.11 -14.60
C LYS A 110 -13.70 -23.65 -15.04
N GLY A 111 -12.62 -22.90 -15.25
CA GLY A 111 -12.69 -21.47 -15.56
C GLY A 111 -13.29 -20.63 -14.41
N GLU A 112 -13.30 -21.16 -13.18
CA GLU A 112 -13.82 -20.47 -12.00
C GLU A 112 -12.83 -19.44 -11.44
N ILE A 113 -11.65 -19.30 -12.06
CA ILE A 113 -10.73 -18.21 -11.75
C ILE A 113 -11.36 -16.90 -12.21
N LYS A 114 -12.01 -16.21 -11.28
CA LYS A 114 -12.32 -14.79 -11.41
C LYS A 114 -11.01 -14.02 -11.24
N VAL A 115 -10.32 -13.77 -12.34
CA VAL A 115 -9.26 -12.77 -12.35
C VAL A 115 -9.96 -11.41 -12.26
N ASN A 116 -9.82 -10.73 -11.12
CA ASN A 116 -10.17 -9.31 -11.03
C ASN A 116 -9.11 -8.55 -11.84
N LEU A 117 -9.31 -8.53 -13.16
CA LEU A 117 -8.57 -7.65 -14.05
C LEU A 117 -9.10 -6.24 -13.78
N GLU A 118 -8.43 -5.52 -12.88
CA GLU A 118 -8.52 -4.07 -12.81
C GLU A 118 -7.87 -3.52 -14.09
N LEU A 119 -8.63 -3.60 -15.18
CA LEU A 119 -8.27 -2.99 -16.46
C LEU A 119 -8.47 -1.48 -16.29
N ASP A 120 -7.45 -0.82 -15.77
CA ASP A 120 -7.29 0.62 -15.79
C ASP A 120 -7.43 1.08 -17.26
N GLY A 121 -8.63 1.57 -17.61
CA GLY A 121 -8.98 1.97 -18.97
C GLY A 121 -10.35 1.49 -19.44
N LEU A 122 -10.90 0.38 -18.92
CA LEU A 122 -12.25 -0.06 -19.32
C LEU A 122 -13.34 0.94 -18.92
N THR A 123 -13.19 1.55 -17.74
CA THR A 123 -14.10 2.58 -17.25
C THR A 123 -14.02 3.84 -18.10
N GLU A 124 -12.82 4.21 -18.55
CA GLU A 124 -12.60 5.39 -19.40
C GLU A 124 -13.14 5.19 -20.81
N LEU A 125 -12.92 4.01 -21.40
CA LEU A 125 -13.50 3.61 -22.68
C LEU A 125 -15.04 3.62 -22.63
N LYS A 126 -15.63 3.10 -21.56
CA LYS A 126 -17.09 3.12 -21.36
C LYS A 126 -17.63 4.55 -21.33
N ASN A 127 -16.95 5.45 -20.61
CA ASN A 127 -17.35 6.85 -20.54
C ASN A 127 -17.19 7.56 -21.89
N GLN A 128 -16.12 7.29 -22.63
CA GLN A 128 -15.88 7.84 -23.97
C GLN A 128 -17.01 7.47 -24.93
N ILE A 129 -17.37 6.19 -24.96
CA ILE A 129 -18.44 5.67 -25.82
C ILE A 129 -19.80 6.27 -25.42
N SER A 130 -20.06 6.36 -24.12
CA SER A 130 -21.33 6.93 -23.63
C SER A 130 -21.48 8.41 -24.03
N VAL A 131 -20.41 9.20 -23.86
CA VAL A 131 -20.41 10.62 -24.22
C VAL A 131 -20.52 10.83 -25.73
N SER A 132 -19.80 10.04 -26.55
CA SER A 132 -19.89 10.15 -28.01
C SER A 132 -21.27 9.75 -28.54
N LEU A 133 -21.95 8.79 -27.91
CA LEU A 133 -23.32 8.40 -28.23
C LEU A 133 -24.32 9.53 -27.92
N ILE A 134 -24.20 10.17 -26.75
CA ILE A 134 -25.07 11.29 -26.35
C ILE A 134 -24.91 12.45 -27.33
N ILE A 135 -23.68 12.81 -27.71
CA ILE A 135 -23.40 13.87 -28.68
C ILE A 135 -23.99 13.53 -30.05
N SER A 136 -23.81 12.28 -30.51
CA SER A 136 -24.39 11.79 -31.76
C SER A 136 -25.92 11.87 -31.77
N ALA A 137 -26.56 11.43 -30.69
CA ALA A 137 -28.00 11.50 -30.53
C ALA A 137 -28.51 12.95 -30.50
N LEU A 138 -27.78 13.86 -29.83
CA LEU A 138 -28.08 15.29 -29.82
C LEU A 138 -27.93 15.91 -31.21
N LEU A 139 -26.89 15.58 -31.98
CA LEU A 139 -26.72 16.08 -33.35
C LEU A 139 -27.87 15.63 -34.25
N ILE A 140 -28.18 14.33 -34.24
CA ILE A 140 -29.23 13.74 -35.06
C ILE A 140 -30.60 14.28 -34.65
N GLY A 141 -30.89 14.33 -33.34
CA GLY A 141 -32.15 14.84 -32.81
C GLY A 141 -32.35 16.33 -33.11
N SER A 142 -31.28 17.13 -33.02
CA SER A 142 -31.32 18.55 -33.36
C SER A 142 -31.52 18.78 -34.85
N SER A 143 -30.83 18.01 -35.69
CA SER A 143 -31.01 18.03 -37.15
C SER A 143 -32.44 17.64 -37.54
N LEU A 144 -32.99 16.60 -36.91
CA LEU A 144 -34.37 16.18 -37.13
C LEU A 144 -35.38 17.22 -36.62
N ALA A 145 -35.10 17.91 -35.51
CA ALA A 145 -35.94 18.99 -34.98
C ALA A 145 -35.96 20.22 -35.91
N ILE A 146 -34.84 20.51 -36.59
CA ILE A 146 -34.79 21.53 -37.65
C ILE A 146 -35.67 21.10 -38.83
N LEU A 147 -35.55 19.84 -39.28
CA LEU A 147 -36.30 19.33 -40.44
C LEU A 147 -37.80 19.15 -40.17
N ALA A 148 -38.16 18.79 -38.94
CA ALA A 148 -39.55 18.61 -38.52
C ALA A 148 -40.34 19.94 -38.52
N ASP A 149 -39.64 21.07 -38.53
CA ASP A 149 -40.20 22.40 -38.73
C ASP A 149 -41.33 22.76 -37.75
N LYS A 150 -41.27 22.20 -36.54
CA LYS A 150 -42.24 22.40 -35.45
C LYS A 150 -41.62 23.14 -34.27
N GLY A 151 -42.39 24.05 -33.66
CA GLY A 151 -42.01 24.85 -32.49
C GLY A 151 -41.80 26.34 -32.79
N PRO A 152 -41.32 27.14 -31.81
CA PRO A 152 -40.99 28.55 -32.02
C PRO A 152 -39.85 28.67 -33.05
N LYS A 153 -40.11 29.42 -34.12
CA LYS A 153 -39.18 29.61 -35.24
C LYS A 153 -38.53 30.99 -35.18
N MET A 154 -37.27 31.05 -35.60
CA MET A 154 -36.55 32.29 -35.87
C MET A 154 -35.85 32.12 -37.22
N TRP A 155 -36.06 33.06 -38.15
CA TRP A 155 -35.57 32.97 -39.54
C TRP A 155 -35.85 31.63 -40.24
N ASP A 156 -37.07 31.12 -40.09
CA ASP A 156 -37.53 29.87 -40.74
C ASP A 156 -36.80 28.59 -40.28
N ILE A 157 -36.07 28.65 -39.16
CA ILE A 157 -35.39 27.52 -38.52
C ILE A 157 -35.97 27.31 -37.12
N SER A 158 -36.15 26.04 -36.71
CA SER A 158 -36.57 25.69 -35.35
C SER A 158 -35.51 26.14 -34.34
N VAL A 159 -35.90 27.02 -33.41
CA VAL A 159 -35.00 27.57 -32.38
C VAL A 159 -34.43 26.45 -31.51
N ILE A 160 -35.24 25.44 -31.19
CA ILE A 160 -34.84 24.30 -30.36
C ILE A 160 -33.76 23.47 -31.06
N GLY A 161 -33.93 23.23 -32.37
CA GLY A 161 -32.96 22.49 -33.16
C GLY A 161 -31.64 23.25 -33.35
N LEU A 162 -31.69 24.58 -33.53
CA LEU A 162 -30.49 25.42 -33.63
C LEU A 162 -29.67 25.38 -32.34
N TRP A 163 -30.32 25.55 -31.18
CA TRP A 163 -29.65 25.48 -29.89
C TRP A 163 -29.07 24.09 -29.61
N GLY A 164 -29.83 23.02 -29.89
CA GLY A 164 -29.33 21.66 -29.73
C GLY A 164 -28.12 21.36 -30.61
N PHE A 165 -28.11 21.87 -31.85
CA PHE A 165 -26.98 21.70 -32.77
C PHE A 165 -25.74 22.46 -32.29
N LEU A 166 -25.90 23.72 -31.87
CA LEU A 166 -24.80 24.53 -31.30
C LEU A 166 -24.21 23.91 -30.04
N ILE A 167 -25.06 23.49 -29.10
CA ILE A 167 -24.64 22.84 -27.86
C ILE A 167 -23.88 21.55 -28.17
N SER A 168 -24.42 20.72 -29.06
CA SER A 168 -23.76 19.46 -29.43
C SER A 168 -22.40 19.69 -30.10
N GLY A 169 -22.30 20.69 -30.97
CA GLY A 169 -21.02 21.08 -31.59
C GLY A 169 -19.97 21.53 -30.58
N ILE A 170 -20.36 22.36 -29.60
CA ILE A 170 -19.47 22.82 -28.52
C ILE A 170 -19.01 21.63 -27.66
N LEU A 171 -19.94 20.75 -27.28
CA LEU A 171 -19.62 19.56 -26.49
C LEU A 171 -18.69 18.59 -27.24
N GLY A 172 -18.93 18.37 -28.54
CA GLY A 172 -18.05 17.58 -29.39
C GLY A 172 -16.64 18.15 -29.46
N LEU A 173 -16.51 19.46 -29.69
CA LEU A 173 -15.22 20.14 -29.74
C LEU A 173 -14.47 20.04 -28.39
N TYR A 174 -15.18 20.25 -27.28
CA TYR A 174 -14.63 20.12 -25.93
C TYR A 174 -14.06 18.71 -25.68
N VAL A 175 -14.79 17.67 -26.08
CA VAL A 175 -14.35 16.28 -25.94
C VAL A 175 -13.09 16.01 -26.76
N ILE A 176 -13.04 16.48 -28.01
CA ILE A 176 -11.85 16.32 -28.87
C ILE A 176 -10.63 17.01 -28.24
N LEU A 177 -10.78 18.24 -27.75
CA LEU A 177 -9.70 18.97 -27.09
C LEU A 177 -9.24 18.26 -25.82
N LYS A 178 -10.18 17.75 -25.02
CA LYS A 178 -9.87 16.97 -23.82
C LYS A 178 -9.02 15.75 -24.17
N TYR A 179 -9.39 14.97 -25.18
CA TYR A 179 -8.59 13.79 -25.56
C TYR A 179 -7.22 14.16 -26.13
N ILE A 180 -7.10 15.23 -26.91
CA ILE A 180 -5.80 15.66 -27.47
C ILE A 180 -4.87 16.23 -26.39
N VAL A 181 -5.40 16.94 -25.39
CA VAL A 181 -4.60 17.64 -24.37
C VAL A 181 -4.26 16.75 -23.17
N PHE A 182 -5.16 15.82 -22.81
CA PHE A 182 -5.04 15.02 -21.58
C PHE A 182 -4.47 13.61 -21.81
N ASP A 183 -4.32 13.16 -23.06
CA ASP A 183 -3.66 11.89 -23.41
C ASP A 183 -2.14 12.08 -23.58
N LYS A 184 -1.52 12.84 -22.66
CA LYS A 184 -0.07 13.11 -22.61
C LYS A 184 0.46 13.05 -21.19
#